data_AF-A0AAU2VQX5-F1
#
_entry.id   AF-A0AAU2VQX5-F1
#
_cell.length_a   1.000
_cell.length_b   1.000
_cell.length_c   1.000
_cell.angle_alpha   90.00
_cell.angle_beta   90.00
_cell.angle_gamma   90.00
#
_symmetry.space_group_name_H-M   'P 1'
#
loop_
_entity.id
_entity.type
_entity.pdbx_description
1 polymer ?
#
loop_
_entity_poly.entity_id
_entity_poly.type
_entity_poly.pdbx_seq_one_letter_code
_entity_poly.pdbx_strand_id
1 'polypeptide(L)'
;MKIRRILATAVAVAVTTPAVLLSVTPAFADSAPTAQTQAKPTLEELEKAAAEAQEAYDKALAAKTAAYQVVEDAMSDTAPLTVAANAAKKAADEAGAAKTAADQAVTDAKAALDALPETATEEERTAAETAVTGAEATAATAAADKTAADTKAKEAGDAADDARIAALRAYSVTQKAVTDARDAKTAADDALAKAREEETENQDCVAEPGLSTVLTGVPDSITAGTTTSLKLRVSNRSGKAMDNVLTHAFTHATDTSGLKETDKLLHLQWSTASSPKWHSIGADHLIDAIGPLKAGAHADIKLRLTIDASAPAGNGAAFVSADYTNENGSCGGNPDIAMYDFGVAKAAKPKPGKTGDTEPGKTGTTGTTGTGTTGTGTSGGSNPSAQGTASSNPVTTGGTLASTGSSGTSQLGLLGAAAVALGAAAMFVVRRRRTSSQV
;
A
#
# COMPACT_ATOMS: atom_id res chain seq x y z
N MET A 1 -46.11 15.64 49.44
CA MET A 1 -45.41 16.89 49.06
C MET A 1 -44.85 16.75 47.64
N LYS A 2 -44.46 17.85 46.98
CA LYS A 2 -44.12 17.90 45.54
C LYS A 2 -42.84 17.11 45.20
N ILE A 3 -42.97 16.00 44.46
CA ILE A 3 -41.82 15.38 43.77
C ILE A 3 -41.63 16.09 42.43
N ARG A 4 -40.41 16.57 42.18
CA ARG A 4 -40.06 17.35 40.98
C ARG A 4 -39.88 16.40 39.79
N ARG A 5 -40.45 16.77 38.64
CA ARG A 5 -40.18 16.08 37.37
C ARG A 5 -38.73 16.33 36.98
N ILE A 6 -37.93 15.27 36.91
CA ILE A 6 -36.61 15.31 36.27
C ILE A 6 -36.82 15.01 34.79
N LEU A 7 -36.30 15.88 33.91
CA LEU A 7 -36.36 15.67 32.47
C LEU A 7 -35.43 14.51 32.10
N ALA A 8 -35.91 13.59 31.26
CA ALA A 8 -35.05 12.64 30.57
C ALA A 8 -34.39 13.34 29.37
N THR A 9 -33.05 13.38 29.36
CA THR A 9 -32.27 13.98 28.27
C THR A 9 -32.26 13.03 27.07
N ALA A 10 -33.09 13.31 26.06
CA ALA A 10 -33.10 12.53 24.83
C ALA A 10 -31.92 12.93 23.93
N VAL A 11 -30.84 12.16 23.95
CA VAL A 11 -29.72 12.31 23.00
C VAL A 11 -30.04 11.56 21.72
N ALA A 12 -30.60 12.27 20.74
CA ALA A 12 -30.82 11.73 19.40
C ALA A 12 -29.53 11.83 18.58
N VAL A 13 -28.80 10.72 18.43
CA VAL A 13 -27.66 10.63 17.49
C VAL A 13 -28.18 10.19 16.12
N ALA A 14 -28.55 11.14 15.28
CA ALA A 14 -28.83 10.88 13.87
C ALA A 14 -27.50 10.75 13.10
N VAL A 15 -27.00 9.52 12.93
CA VAL A 15 -25.85 9.26 12.06
C VAL A 15 -26.31 9.25 10.61
N THR A 16 -26.03 10.33 9.89
CA THR A 16 -26.20 10.41 8.43
C THR A 16 -25.16 9.54 7.74
N THR A 17 -25.61 8.53 7.00
CA THR A 17 -24.78 7.68 6.15
C THR A 17 -24.39 8.39 4.84
N PRO A 18 -23.09 8.46 4.50
CA PRO A 18 -22.67 8.57 3.11
C PRO A 18 -22.63 7.16 2.50
N ALA A 19 -23.53 6.87 1.57
CA ALA A 19 -23.52 5.63 0.82
C ALA A 19 -22.61 5.77 -0.41
N VAL A 20 -21.38 5.25 -0.34
CA VAL A 20 -20.45 5.19 -1.48
C VAL A 20 -19.76 3.81 -1.55
N LEU A 21 -20.14 3.06 -2.57
CA LEU A 21 -19.33 2.12 -3.38
C LEU A 21 -18.17 1.35 -2.71
N LEU A 22 -18.32 0.02 -2.56
CA LEU A 22 -17.56 -1.03 -3.29
C LEU A 22 -17.59 -2.39 -2.55
N SER A 23 -18.15 -3.41 -3.19
CA SER A 23 -17.91 -4.80 -2.83
C SER A 23 -17.93 -5.67 -4.08
N VAL A 24 -16.75 -6.11 -4.55
CA VAL A 24 -16.64 -7.19 -5.53
C VAL A 24 -15.47 -8.08 -5.15
N THR A 25 -15.77 -9.33 -4.78
CA THR A 25 -14.82 -10.44 -4.71
C THR A 25 -15.30 -11.55 -5.65
N PRO A 26 -14.40 -12.43 -6.14
CA PRO A 26 -14.57 -12.98 -7.49
C PRO A 26 -15.19 -14.38 -7.52
N ALA A 27 -15.95 -14.66 -8.58
CA ALA A 27 -15.96 -15.94 -9.29
C ALA A 27 -16.90 -15.87 -10.50
N PHE A 28 -16.35 -15.93 -11.72
CA PHE A 28 -16.77 -16.83 -12.79
C PHE A 28 -15.67 -16.90 -13.87
N ALA A 29 -15.41 -18.09 -14.38
CA ALA A 29 -14.45 -18.34 -15.46
C ALA A 29 -15.10 -18.20 -16.84
N ASP A 30 -14.26 -18.23 -17.88
CA ASP A 30 -14.61 -18.21 -19.32
C ASP A 30 -15.33 -16.95 -19.85
N SER A 31 -14.52 -15.90 -20.05
CA SER A 31 -14.35 -15.23 -21.36
C SER A 31 -13.24 -14.20 -21.21
N ALA A 32 -12.15 -14.30 -21.96
CA ALA A 32 -11.04 -13.34 -21.85
C ALA A 32 -11.51 -11.92 -22.22
N PRO A 33 -11.54 -10.95 -21.28
CA PRO A 33 -11.91 -9.59 -21.60
C PRO A 33 -10.70 -8.89 -22.24
N THR A 34 -10.96 -8.13 -23.30
CA THR A 34 -9.96 -7.20 -23.86
C THR A 34 -9.55 -6.22 -22.77
N ALA A 35 -8.25 -6.08 -22.53
CA ALA A 35 -7.72 -5.19 -21.49
C ALA A 35 -8.01 -3.72 -21.84
N GLN A 36 -9.14 -3.21 -21.37
CA GLN A 36 -9.31 -1.77 -21.18
C GLN A 36 -8.36 -1.36 -20.05
N THR A 37 -7.40 -0.50 -20.39
CA THR A 37 -6.45 0.05 -19.43
C THR A 37 -7.22 0.93 -18.43
N GLN A 38 -7.64 0.34 -17.31
CA GLN A 38 -8.26 1.08 -16.24
C GLN A 38 -7.23 2.08 -15.70
N ALA A 39 -7.54 3.38 -15.78
CA ALA A 39 -6.64 4.43 -15.31
C ALA A 39 -6.31 4.17 -13.83
N LYS A 40 -5.01 4.10 -13.53
CA LYS A 40 -4.51 3.95 -12.16
C LYS A 40 -4.93 5.20 -11.35
N PRO A 41 -5.43 5.06 -10.11
CA PRO A 41 -5.75 6.21 -9.27
C PRO A 41 -4.55 7.15 -9.13
N THR A 42 -4.80 8.46 -9.17
CA THR A 42 -3.78 9.48 -8.92
C THR A 42 -3.39 9.52 -7.45
N LEU A 43 -2.21 10.06 -7.14
CA LEU A 43 -1.75 10.20 -5.75
C LEU A 43 -2.73 11.05 -4.92
N GLU A 44 -3.28 12.13 -5.48
CA GLU A 44 -4.28 13.00 -4.82
C GLU A 44 -5.58 12.24 -4.50
N GLU A 45 -6.05 11.37 -5.40
CA GLU A 45 -7.21 10.50 -5.14
C GLU A 45 -6.94 9.48 -4.03
N LEU A 46 -5.72 8.95 -3.92
CA LEU A 46 -5.31 8.02 -2.87
C LEU A 46 -5.13 8.73 -1.52
N GLU A 47 -4.54 9.93 -1.49
CA GLU A 47 -4.47 10.77 -0.28
C GLU A 47 -5.87 11.10 0.25
N LYS A 48 -6.79 11.46 -0.65
CA LYS A 48 -8.19 11.68 -0.30
C LYS A 48 -8.87 10.41 0.21
N ALA A 49 -8.68 9.27 -0.43
CA ALA A 49 -9.25 7.99 0.00
C ALA A 49 -8.76 7.57 1.39
N ALA A 50 -7.47 7.76 1.70
CA ALA A 50 -6.92 7.51 3.03
C ALA A 50 -7.51 8.46 4.08
N ALA A 51 -7.71 9.74 3.75
CA ALA A 51 -8.36 10.71 4.64
C ALA A 51 -9.84 10.35 4.92
N GLU A 52 -10.60 9.96 3.89
CA GLU A 52 -12.00 9.51 4.03
C GLU A 52 -12.08 8.21 4.87
N ALA A 53 -11.13 7.28 4.71
CA ALA A 53 -11.08 6.05 5.50
C ALA A 53 -10.69 6.31 6.97
N GLN A 54 -9.79 7.26 7.24
CA GLN A 54 -9.49 7.75 8.59
C GLN A 54 -10.73 8.37 9.25
N GLU A 55 -11.46 9.25 8.55
CA GLU A 55 -12.70 9.86 9.08
C GLU A 55 -13.78 8.80 9.37
N ALA A 56 -13.91 7.78 8.52
CA ALA A 56 -14.81 6.65 8.74
C ALA A 56 -14.42 5.83 9.98
N TYR A 57 -13.13 5.57 10.19
CA TYR A 57 -12.62 4.89 11.38
C TYR A 57 -12.87 5.68 12.67
N ASP A 58 -12.64 7.00 12.66
CA ASP A 58 -12.89 7.86 13.83
C ASP A 58 -14.38 7.94 14.18
N LYS A 59 -15.26 8.03 13.16
CA LYS A 59 -16.72 7.93 13.36
C LYS A 59 -17.13 6.58 13.95
N ALA A 60 -16.53 5.48 13.49
CA ALA A 60 -16.80 4.15 14.04
C ALA A 60 -16.34 4.03 15.50
N LEU A 61 -15.18 4.58 15.86
CA LEU A 61 -14.69 4.65 17.24
C LEU A 61 -15.64 5.47 18.14
N ALA A 62 -16.06 6.65 17.69
CA ALA A 62 -17.01 7.48 18.43
C ALA A 62 -18.35 6.76 18.65
N ALA A 63 -18.87 6.08 17.63
CA ALA A 63 -20.07 5.26 17.73
C ALA A 63 -19.91 4.08 18.71
N LYS A 64 -18.75 3.40 18.71
CA LYS A 64 -18.42 2.33 19.65
C LYS A 64 -18.38 2.85 21.09
N THR A 65 -17.75 4.00 21.34
CA THR A 65 -17.70 4.63 22.67
C THR A 65 -19.11 5.00 23.16
N ALA A 66 -19.95 5.58 22.30
CA ALA A 66 -21.33 5.89 22.64
C ALA A 66 -22.16 4.63 22.95
N ALA A 67 -22.01 3.56 22.15
CA ALA A 67 -22.69 2.29 22.40
C ALA A 67 -22.18 1.58 23.67
N TYR A 68 -20.91 1.74 24.04
CA TYR A 68 -20.39 1.23 25.31
C TYR A 68 -21.06 1.91 26.51
N GLN A 69 -21.26 3.23 26.48
CA GLN A 69 -21.99 3.93 27.55
C GLN A 69 -23.43 3.42 27.69
N VAL A 70 -24.11 3.10 26.58
CA VAL A 70 -25.45 2.50 26.62
C VAL A 70 -25.45 1.10 27.29
N VAL A 71 -24.36 0.33 27.15
CA VAL A 71 -24.20 -0.95 27.86
C VAL A 71 -24.00 -0.74 29.36
N GLU A 72 -23.12 0.19 29.77
CA GLU A 72 -22.92 0.56 31.18
C GLU A 72 -24.23 1.04 31.83
N ASP A 73 -24.95 1.95 31.16
CA ASP A 73 -26.23 2.48 31.63
C ASP A 73 -27.31 1.39 31.76
N ALA A 74 -27.32 0.38 30.87
CA ALA A 74 -28.25 -0.75 30.91
C ALA A 74 -27.87 -1.83 31.95
N MET A 75 -26.59 -1.99 32.25
CA MET A 75 -26.10 -2.92 33.28
C MET A 75 -26.15 -2.36 34.70
N SER A 76 -26.26 -1.03 34.85
CA SER A 76 -26.36 -0.38 36.16
C SER A 76 -27.53 -0.92 37.02
N ASP A 77 -27.27 -1.11 38.31
CA ASP A 77 -28.31 -1.35 39.33
C ASP A 77 -29.35 -0.22 39.40
N THR A 78 -28.97 0.98 38.95
CA THR A 78 -29.85 2.16 38.90
C THR A 78 -30.63 2.29 37.58
N ALA A 79 -30.40 1.40 36.61
CA ALA A 79 -31.13 1.38 35.35
C ALA A 79 -32.64 1.23 35.62
N PRO A 80 -33.53 2.00 34.96
CA PRO A 80 -34.96 2.00 35.31
C PRO A 80 -35.64 0.63 35.29
N LEU A 81 -35.25 -0.25 34.35
CA LEU A 81 -35.76 -1.62 34.27
C LEU A 81 -35.16 -2.53 35.36
N THR A 82 -33.88 -2.40 35.69
CA THR A 82 -33.26 -3.10 36.83
C THR A 82 -33.94 -2.72 38.15
N VAL A 83 -34.21 -1.43 38.37
CA VAL A 83 -34.94 -0.92 39.54
C VAL A 83 -36.38 -1.47 39.58
N ALA A 84 -37.06 -1.52 38.44
CA ALA A 84 -38.42 -2.08 38.34
C ALA A 84 -38.44 -3.59 38.63
N ALA A 85 -37.49 -4.36 38.09
CA ALA A 85 -37.32 -5.80 38.35
C ALA A 85 -37.06 -6.06 39.84
N ASN A 86 -36.15 -5.31 40.46
CA ASN A 86 -35.85 -5.41 41.88
C ASN A 86 -37.06 -5.09 42.77
N ALA A 87 -37.85 -4.06 42.41
CA ALA A 87 -39.08 -3.72 43.12
C ALA A 87 -40.17 -4.80 42.97
N ALA A 88 -40.35 -5.35 41.76
CA ALA A 88 -41.32 -6.41 41.50
C ALA A 88 -40.92 -7.72 42.21
N LYS A 89 -39.63 -8.08 42.21
CA LYS A 89 -39.09 -9.20 42.96
C LYS A 89 -39.37 -9.06 44.46
N LYS A 90 -39.07 -7.88 45.05
CA LYS A 90 -39.37 -7.61 46.45
C LYS A 90 -40.86 -7.78 46.78
N ALA A 91 -41.76 -7.32 45.91
CA ALA A 91 -43.21 -7.49 46.10
C ALA A 91 -43.64 -8.98 46.02
N ALA A 92 -42.99 -9.80 45.19
CA ALA A 92 -43.21 -11.25 45.15
C ALA A 92 -42.69 -11.96 46.41
N ASP A 93 -41.53 -11.56 46.92
CA ASP A 93 -40.97 -12.07 48.18
C ASP A 93 -41.90 -11.71 49.37
N GLU A 94 -42.43 -10.48 49.41
CA GLU A 94 -43.43 -10.02 50.41
C GLU A 94 -44.77 -10.79 50.31
N ALA A 95 -45.28 -11.00 49.10
CA ALA A 95 -46.50 -11.79 48.89
C ALA A 95 -46.30 -13.29 49.22
N GLY A 96 -45.08 -13.81 49.02
CA GLY A 96 -44.68 -15.14 49.47
C GLY A 96 -44.76 -15.29 51.00
N ALA A 97 -44.20 -14.33 51.74
CA ALA A 97 -44.29 -14.30 53.20
C ALA A 97 -45.74 -14.18 53.69
N ALA A 98 -46.56 -13.34 53.04
CA ALA A 98 -47.99 -13.21 53.36
C ALA A 98 -48.76 -14.52 53.14
N LYS A 99 -48.46 -15.27 52.06
CA LYS A 99 -49.04 -16.59 51.84
C LYS A 99 -48.64 -17.58 52.94
N THR A 100 -47.36 -17.65 53.31
CA THR A 100 -46.89 -18.53 54.40
C THR A 100 -47.59 -18.22 55.73
N ALA A 101 -47.79 -16.94 56.06
CA ALA A 101 -48.53 -16.56 57.26
C ALA A 101 -50.02 -16.96 57.20
N ALA A 102 -50.66 -16.83 56.04
CA ALA A 102 -52.06 -17.23 55.86
C ALA A 102 -52.24 -18.76 55.87
N ASP A 103 -51.32 -19.51 55.27
CA ASP A 103 -51.29 -20.99 55.34
C ASP A 103 -51.16 -21.46 56.80
N GLN A 104 -50.28 -20.81 57.59
CA GLN A 104 -50.14 -21.11 59.02
C GLN A 104 -51.42 -20.79 59.80
N ALA A 105 -52.09 -19.68 59.51
CA ALA A 105 -53.36 -19.33 60.16
C ALA A 105 -54.47 -20.37 59.89
N VAL A 106 -54.47 -21.02 58.71
CA VAL A 106 -55.37 -22.17 58.43
C VAL A 106 -55.01 -23.36 59.30
N THR A 107 -53.72 -23.67 59.45
CA THR A 107 -53.26 -24.76 60.32
C THR A 107 -53.64 -24.50 61.78
N ASP A 108 -53.43 -23.29 62.28
CA ASP A 108 -53.74 -22.90 63.66
C ASP A 108 -55.25 -22.91 63.93
N ALA A 109 -56.07 -22.41 62.99
CA ALA A 109 -57.53 -22.43 63.11
C ALA A 109 -58.10 -23.87 63.15
N LYS A 110 -57.54 -24.78 62.34
CA LYS A 110 -57.95 -26.19 62.35
C LYS A 110 -57.53 -26.89 63.65
N ALA A 111 -56.30 -26.65 64.10
CA ALA A 111 -55.84 -27.17 65.40
C ALA A 111 -56.70 -26.65 66.57
N ALA A 112 -57.19 -25.40 66.52
CA ALA A 112 -58.09 -24.85 67.52
C ALA A 112 -59.51 -25.48 67.49
N LEU A 113 -60.04 -25.79 66.29
CA LEU A 113 -61.30 -26.52 66.13
C LEU A 113 -61.17 -27.96 66.65
N ASP A 114 -60.09 -28.67 66.30
CA ASP A 114 -59.81 -30.05 66.74
C ASP A 114 -59.57 -30.15 68.25
N ALA A 115 -59.16 -29.05 68.91
CA ALA A 115 -58.90 -28.99 70.35
C ALA A 115 -60.15 -28.69 71.20
N LEU A 116 -61.33 -28.48 70.60
CA LEU A 116 -62.57 -28.25 71.36
C LEU A 116 -62.97 -29.50 72.17
N PRO A 117 -63.28 -29.37 73.47
CA PRO A 117 -63.76 -30.50 74.27
C PRO A 117 -65.15 -30.96 73.80
N GLU A 118 -65.54 -32.21 74.09
CA GLU A 118 -66.88 -32.70 73.74
C GLU A 118 -68.01 -31.86 74.34
N THR A 119 -67.76 -31.22 75.50
CA THR A 119 -68.69 -30.31 76.18
C THR A 119 -68.74 -28.89 75.59
N ALA A 120 -68.01 -28.60 74.50
CA ALA A 120 -68.07 -27.31 73.82
C ALA A 120 -69.48 -27.05 73.28
N THR A 121 -69.97 -25.84 73.50
CA THR A 121 -71.27 -25.35 73.03
C THR A 121 -71.32 -25.27 71.50
N GLU A 122 -72.52 -25.27 70.93
CA GLU A 122 -72.66 -25.13 69.47
C GLU A 122 -72.25 -23.73 69.00
N GLU A 123 -72.38 -22.70 69.84
CA GLU A 123 -71.82 -21.38 69.58
C GLU A 123 -70.29 -21.41 69.46
N GLU A 124 -69.59 -22.14 70.33
CA GLU A 124 -68.12 -22.30 70.28
C GLU A 124 -67.67 -23.09 69.05
N ARG A 125 -68.37 -24.19 68.72
CA ARG A 125 -68.11 -25.00 67.51
C ARG A 125 -68.32 -24.16 66.23
N THR A 126 -69.46 -23.48 66.12
CA THR A 126 -69.78 -22.60 64.99
C THR A 126 -68.76 -21.47 64.83
N ALA A 127 -68.28 -20.89 65.93
CA ALA A 127 -67.25 -19.85 65.90
C ALA A 127 -65.90 -20.39 65.38
N ALA A 128 -65.49 -21.59 65.79
CA ALA A 128 -64.26 -22.23 65.32
C ALA A 128 -64.34 -22.64 63.83
N GLU A 129 -65.47 -23.20 63.38
CA GLU A 129 -65.72 -23.50 61.95
C GLU A 129 -65.71 -22.23 61.09
N THR A 130 -66.28 -21.13 61.61
CA THR A 130 -66.24 -19.81 60.96
C THR A 130 -64.80 -19.29 60.87
N ALA A 131 -63.99 -19.49 61.92
CA ALA A 131 -62.57 -19.09 61.92
C ALA A 131 -61.75 -19.88 60.89
N VAL A 132 -61.95 -21.20 60.78
CA VAL A 132 -61.34 -22.04 59.72
C VAL A 132 -61.72 -21.53 58.34
N THR A 133 -63.02 -21.30 58.09
CA THR A 133 -63.52 -20.82 56.81
C THR A 133 -62.93 -19.45 56.43
N GLY A 134 -62.82 -18.53 57.40
CA GLY A 134 -62.20 -17.22 57.21
C GLY A 134 -60.68 -17.29 56.95
N ALA A 135 -59.98 -18.20 57.62
CA ALA A 135 -58.56 -18.45 57.38
C ALA A 135 -58.33 -19.04 55.96
N GLU A 136 -59.16 -20.00 55.54
CA GLU A 136 -59.05 -20.62 54.20
C GLU A 136 -59.31 -19.61 53.08
N ALA A 137 -60.31 -18.73 53.23
CA ALA A 137 -60.56 -17.64 52.30
C ALA A 137 -59.38 -16.64 52.22
N THR A 138 -58.73 -16.38 53.37
CA THR A 138 -57.53 -15.53 53.45
C THR A 138 -56.33 -16.18 52.75
N ALA A 139 -56.09 -17.47 52.99
CA ALA A 139 -55.03 -18.24 52.34
C ALA A 139 -55.23 -18.36 50.82
N ALA A 140 -56.47 -18.56 50.36
CA ALA A 140 -56.81 -18.55 48.93
C ALA A 140 -56.52 -17.19 48.28
N THR A 141 -56.83 -16.09 48.96
CA THR A 141 -56.53 -14.73 48.51
C THR A 141 -55.01 -14.50 48.44
N ALA A 142 -54.27 -14.83 49.49
CA ALA A 142 -52.81 -14.69 49.54
C ALA A 142 -52.10 -15.57 48.49
N ALA A 143 -52.64 -16.75 48.16
CA ALA A 143 -52.14 -17.60 47.08
C ALA A 143 -52.33 -16.96 45.70
N ALA A 144 -53.47 -16.31 45.45
CA ALA A 144 -53.73 -15.58 44.22
C ALA A 144 -52.83 -14.33 44.10
N ASP A 145 -52.67 -13.57 45.18
CA ASP A 145 -51.79 -12.40 45.23
C ASP A 145 -50.32 -12.78 45.01
N LYS A 146 -49.83 -13.86 45.64
CA LYS A 146 -48.49 -14.39 45.38
C LYS A 146 -48.31 -14.76 43.91
N THR A 147 -49.27 -15.47 43.31
CA THR A 147 -49.22 -15.86 41.90
C THR A 147 -49.12 -14.62 40.99
N ALA A 148 -49.94 -13.59 41.26
CA ALA A 148 -49.91 -12.35 40.49
C ALA A 148 -48.62 -11.53 40.70
N ALA A 149 -48.00 -11.62 41.88
CA ALA A 149 -46.72 -10.97 42.17
C ALA A 149 -45.54 -11.71 41.52
N ASP A 150 -45.51 -13.05 41.57
CA ASP A 150 -44.52 -13.88 40.88
C ASP A 150 -44.53 -13.62 39.36
N THR A 151 -45.71 -13.54 38.74
CA THR A 151 -45.84 -13.21 37.31
C THR A 151 -45.23 -11.84 36.99
N LYS A 152 -45.55 -10.79 37.77
CA LYS A 152 -44.98 -9.45 37.57
C LYS A 152 -43.47 -9.40 37.80
N ALA A 153 -42.96 -10.13 38.79
CA ALA A 153 -41.53 -10.22 39.06
C ALA A 153 -40.79 -10.87 37.88
N LYS A 154 -41.38 -11.92 37.28
CA LYS A 154 -40.85 -12.54 36.07
C LYS A 154 -40.89 -11.58 34.88
N GLU A 155 -42.04 -10.99 34.56
CA GLU A 155 -42.20 -10.06 33.43
C GLU A 155 -41.23 -8.86 33.52
N ALA A 156 -41.01 -8.33 34.73
CA ALA A 156 -40.06 -7.24 34.95
C ALA A 156 -38.59 -7.69 34.84
N GLY A 157 -38.27 -8.91 35.26
CA GLY A 157 -36.95 -9.53 35.08
C GLY A 157 -36.63 -9.77 33.60
N ASP A 158 -37.54 -10.45 32.89
CA ASP A 158 -37.44 -10.72 31.46
C ASP A 158 -37.22 -9.40 30.67
N ALA A 159 -37.98 -8.34 30.99
CA ALA A 159 -37.84 -7.02 30.37
C ALA A 159 -36.49 -6.32 30.66
N ALA A 160 -35.91 -6.51 31.85
CA ALA A 160 -34.59 -5.97 32.19
C ALA A 160 -33.46 -6.71 31.45
N ASP A 161 -33.56 -8.03 31.33
CA ASP A 161 -32.57 -8.84 30.60
C ASP A 161 -32.65 -8.63 29.08
N ASP A 162 -33.85 -8.51 28.50
CA ASP A 162 -34.02 -8.14 27.09
C ASP A 162 -33.36 -6.79 26.77
N ALA A 163 -33.46 -5.80 27.67
CA ALA A 163 -32.82 -4.49 27.49
C ALA A 163 -31.29 -4.58 27.54
N ARG A 164 -30.72 -5.37 28.47
CA ARG A 164 -29.27 -5.63 28.55
C ARG A 164 -28.76 -6.35 27.29
N ILE A 165 -29.50 -7.36 26.82
CA ILE A 165 -29.19 -8.11 25.60
C ILE A 165 -29.26 -7.19 24.37
N ALA A 166 -30.26 -6.30 24.29
CA ALA A 166 -30.37 -5.33 23.20
C ALA A 166 -29.19 -4.35 23.17
N ALA A 167 -28.77 -3.83 24.32
CA ALA A 167 -27.59 -2.96 24.44
C ALA A 167 -26.30 -3.68 23.99
N LEU A 168 -26.08 -4.92 24.47
CA LEU A 168 -24.92 -5.73 24.08
C LEU A 168 -24.90 -6.06 22.57
N ARG A 169 -26.06 -6.35 21.96
CA ARG A 169 -26.19 -6.57 20.51
C ARG A 169 -25.90 -5.29 19.71
N ALA A 170 -26.34 -4.13 20.18
CA ALA A 170 -25.99 -2.86 19.55
C ALA A 170 -24.47 -2.59 19.63
N TYR A 171 -23.87 -2.82 20.80
CA TYR A 171 -22.43 -2.67 20.98
C TYR A 171 -21.62 -3.62 20.10
N SER A 172 -22.00 -4.90 19.95
CA SER A 172 -21.27 -5.84 19.09
C SER A 172 -21.27 -5.42 17.61
N VAL A 173 -22.35 -4.82 17.11
CA VAL A 173 -22.40 -4.22 15.76
C VAL A 173 -21.38 -3.07 15.64
N THR A 174 -21.29 -2.17 16.63
CA THR A 174 -20.28 -1.09 16.60
C THR A 174 -18.85 -1.61 16.68
N GLN A 175 -18.60 -2.70 17.41
CA GLN A 175 -17.28 -3.35 17.43
C GLN A 175 -16.90 -3.90 16.06
N LYS A 176 -17.83 -4.54 15.34
CA LYS A 176 -17.60 -4.97 13.96
C LYS A 176 -17.34 -3.79 13.03
N ALA A 177 -18.12 -2.71 13.13
CA ALA A 177 -17.92 -1.51 12.31
C ALA A 177 -16.53 -0.88 12.51
N VAL A 178 -15.99 -0.86 13.75
CA VAL A 178 -14.61 -0.41 14.02
C VAL A 178 -13.57 -1.31 13.36
N THR A 179 -13.75 -2.64 13.40
CA THR A 179 -12.84 -3.58 12.71
C THR A 179 -12.87 -3.37 11.20
N ASP A 180 -14.06 -3.33 10.60
CA ASP A 180 -14.23 -3.17 9.16
C ASP A 180 -13.66 -1.82 8.67
N ALA A 181 -13.89 -0.73 9.42
CA ALA A 181 -13.35 0.59 9.10
C ALA A 181 -11.83 0.68 9.29
N ARG A 182 -11.26 -0.01 10.30
CA ARG A 182 -9.81 -0.11 10.48
C ARG A 182 -9.17 -0.83 9.29
N ASP A 183 -9.75 -1.94 8.87
CA ASP A 183 -9.17 -2.77 7.81
C ASP A 183 -9.25 -2.03 6.45
N ALA A 184 -10.33 -1.28 6.21
CA ALA A 184 -10.43 -0.36 5.07
C ALA A 184 -9.39 0.78 5.13
N LYS A 185 -9.16 1.36 6.33
CA LYS A 185 -8.12 2.39 6.54
C LYS A 185 -6.73 1.84 6.24
N THR A 186 -6.35 0.68 6.79
CA THR A 186 -5.07 0.04 6.51
C THR A 186 -4.89 -0.20 5.01
N ALA A 187 -5.91 -0.71 4.31
CA ALA A 187 -5.84 -0.91 2.87
C ALA A 187 -5.66 0.38 2.06
N ALA A 188 -6.25 1.50 2.51
CA ALA A 188 -6.07 2.81 1.88
C ALA A 188 -4.67 3.39 2.16
N ASP A 189 -4.17 3.26 3.39
CA ASP A 189 -2.82 3.68 3.77
C ASP A 189 -1.75 2.87 3.00
N ASP A 190 -1.90 1.55 2.91
CA ASP A 190 -1.00 0.65 2.18
C ASP A 190 -0.98 0.97 0.67
N ALA A 191 -2.15 1.25 0.08
CA ALA A 191 -2.26 1.65 -1.32
C ALA A 191 -1.59 3.01 -1.59
N LEU A 192 -1.75 3.97 -0.66
CA LEU A 192 -1.09 5.27 -0.73
C LEU A 192 0.43 5.15 -0.54
N ALA A 193 0.89 4.34 0.41
CA ALA A 193 2.32 4.09 0.64
C ALA A 193 2.97 3.49 -0.61
N LYS A 194 2.37 2.43 -1.16
CA LYS A 194 2.84 1.81 -2.40
C LYS A 194 2.85 2.78 -3.59
N ALA A 195 1.85 3.65 -3.71
CA ALA A 195 1.84 4.66 -4.77
C ALA A 195 2.97 5.70 -4.61
N ARG A 196 3.35 6.06 -3.38
CA ARG A 196 4.52 6.93 -3.11
C ARG A 196 5.85 6.23 -3.39
N GLU A 197 5.96 4.95 -3.04
CA GLU A 197 7.12 4.12 -3.40
C GLU A 197 7.28 4.05 -4.92
N GLU A 198 6.19 3.75 -5.65
CA GLU A 198 6.19 3.73 -7.11
C GLU A 198 6.47 5.12 -7.72
N GLU A 199 6.01 6.24 -7.15
CA GLU A 199 6.42 7.60 -7.59
C GLU A 199 7.93 7.85 -7.37
N THR A 200 8.51 7.27 -6.32
CA THR A 200 9.94 7.41 -5.99
C THR A 200 10.82 6.54 -6.89
N GLU A 201 10.37 5.32 -7.20
CA GLU A 201 11.06 4.39 -8.12
C GLU A 201 10.89 4.77 -9.60
N ASN A 202 9.82 5.49 -9.97
CA ASN A 202 9.60 6.00 -11.33
C ASN A 202 10.14 7.43 -11.55
N GLN A 203 11.07 7.92 -10.71
CA GLN A 203 11.98 9.00 -11.12
C GLN A 203 13.04 8.44 -12.09
N ASP A 204 12.59 8.01 -13.27
CA ASP A 204 13.46 7.71 -14.41
C ASP A 204 14.36 8.93 -14.66
N CYS A 205 15.67 8.78 -14.46
CA CYS A 205 16.63 9.84 -14.70
C CYS A 205 16.60 10.23 -16.18
N VAL A 206 15.97 11.36 -16.47
CA VAL A 206 15.61 11.75 -17.84
C VAL A 206 16.88 12.08 -18.63
N ALA A 207 16.99 11.53 -19.84
CA ALA A 207 18.07 11.89 -20.76
C ALA A 207 18.12 13.43 -20.94
N GLU A 208 19.27 14.01 -20.65
CA GLU A 208 19.52 15.45 -20.67
C GLU A 208 20.48 15.75 -21.84
N PRO A 209 19.97 16.17 -23.01
CA PRO A 209 20.80 16.44 -24.20
C PRO A 209 21.83 17.55 -23.99
N GLY A 210 21.67 18.36 -22.94
CA GLY A 210 22.67 19.32 -22.50
C GLY A 210 23.89 18.69 -21.82
N LEU A 211 23.78 17.49 -21.23
CA LEU A 211 24.93 16.76 -20.69
C LEU A 211 25.61 16.00 -21.84
N SER A 212 26.92 16.18 -22.01
CA SER A 212 27.67 15.53 -23.09
C SER A 212 29.05 15.08 -22.64
N THR A 213 29.40 13.82 -22.90
CA THR A 213 30.76 13.28 -22.80
C THR A 213 31.47 13.32 -24.16
N VAL A 214 32.76 13.65 -24.18
CA VAL A 214 33.60 13.56 -25.38
C VAL A 214 34.97 13.02 -24.99
N LEU A 215 35.33 11.86 -25.52
CA LEU A 215 36.68 11.31 -25.42
C LEU A 215 37.54 11.80 -26.60
N THR A 216 38.78 12.16 -26.32
CA THR A 216 39.74 12.66 -27.32
C THR A 216 41.11 12.02 -27.12
N GLY A 217 41.87 11.90 -28.21
CA GLY A 217 43.20 11.26 -28.22
C GLY A 217 43.19 9.74 -28.40
N VAL A 218 42.03 9.13 -28.70
CA VAL A 218 41.94 7.72 -29.11
C VAL A 218 42.57 7.57 -30.50
N PRO A 219 43.62 6.75 -30.68
CA PRO A 219 44.23 6.50 -31.99
C PRO A 219 43.56 5.30 -32.67
N ASP A 220 43.59 5.27 -34.00
CA ASP A 220 43.06 4.17 -34.82
C ASP A 220 43.62 2.79 -34.42
N SER A 221 44.81 2.73 -33.83
CA SER A 221 45.36 1.51 -33.22
C SER A 221 46.32 1.78 -32.07
N ILE A 222 46.29 0.90 -31.06
CA ILE A 222 47.19 0.88 -29.90
C ILE A 222 48.00 -0.42 -29.94
N THR A 223 49.32 -0.34 -29.73
CA THR A 223 50.19 -1.52 -29.70
C THR A 223 50.20 -2.16 -28.32
N ALA A 224 50.05 -3.49 -28.27
CA ALA A 224 50.18 -4.27 -27.04
C ALA A 224 51.54 -4.01 -26.36
N GLY A 225 51.53 -3.80 -25.04
CA GLY A 225 52.69 -3.41 -24.25
C GLY A 225 52.95 -1.90 -24.20
N THR A 226 52.00 -1.07 -24.64
CA THR A 226 52.11 0.40 -24.59
C THR A 226 50.98 1.05 -23.78
N THR A 227 51.20 2.29 -23.36
CA THR A 227 50.22 3.12 -22.65
C THR A 227 49.88 4.35 -23.49
N THR A 228 48.59 4.55 -23.76
CA THR A 228 48.04 5.71 -24.48
C THR A 228 47.37 6.65 -23.49
N SER A 229 47.60 7.96 -23.62
CA SER A 229 46.91 8.99 -22.84
C SER A 229 45.73 9.57 -23.61
N LEU A 230 44.56 9.61 -22.97
CA LEU A 230 43.30 10.10 -23.52
C LEU A 230 42.77 11.25 -22.64
N LYS A 231 41.84 12.05 -23.16
CA LYS A 231 41.16 13.09 -22.37
C LYS A 231 39.64 12.99 -22.57
N LEU A 232 38.94 12.77 -21.47
CA LEU A 232 37.48 12.79 -21.41
C LEU A 232 37.03 14.16 -20.91
N ARG A 233 36.21 14.84 -21.71
CA ARG A 233 35.54 16.09 -21.32
C ARG A 233 34.07 15.81 -21.05
N VAL A 234 33.60 16.19 -19.88
CA VAL A 234 32.16 16.21 -19.53
C VAL A 234 31.71 17.66 -19.54
N SER A 235 30.66 17.98 -20.31
CA SER A 235 30.16 19.36 -20.48
C SER A 235 28.69 19.45 -20.11
N ASN A 236 28.33 20.47 -19.33
CA ASN A 236 26.94 20.83 -19.05
C ASN A 236 26.54 22.01 -19.95
N ARG A 237 25.58 21.76 -20.85
CA ARG A 237 24.97 22.72 -21.77
C ARG A 237 23.44 22.83 -21.58
N SER A 238 22.88 22.24 -20.52
CA SER A 238 21.42 22.20 -20.28
C SER A 238 20.83 23.55 -19.87
N GLY A 239 21.68 24.53 -19.55
CA GLY A 239 21.29 25.82 -18.98
C GLY A 239 20.96 25.77 -17.48
N LYS A 240 21.03 24.59 -16.85
CA LYS A 240 20.80 24.38 -15.41
C LYS A 240 22.10 24.00 -14.70
N ALA A 241 22.18 24.18 -13.39
CA ALA A 241 23.26 23.58 -12.60
C ALA A 241 22.99 22.08 -12.39
N MET A 242 24.06 21.32 -12.14
CA MET A 242 24.03 19.92 -11.71
C MET A 242 24.82 19.82 -10.40
N ASP A 243 24.22 19.30 -9.34
CA ASP A 243 24.83 19.35 -7.99
C ASP A 243 25.87 18.24 -7.79
N ASN A 244 25.62 17.06 -8.36
CA ASN A 244 26.57 15.95 -8.40
C ASN A 244 26.63 15.35 -9.80
N VAL A 245 27.78 15.40 -10.46
CA VAL A 245 28.02 14.75 -11.76
C VAL A 245 28.93 13.54 -11.59
N LEU A 246 28.38 12.37 -11.91
CA LEU A 246 29.06 11.08 -11.99
C LEU A 246 29.49 10.83 -13.44
N THR A 247 30.53 10.02 -13.63
CA THR A 247 31.03 9.69 -14.97
C THR A 247 31.37 8.22 -15.02
N HIS A 248 30.93 7.52 -16.06
CA HIS A 248 31.30 6.14 -16.31
C HIS A 248 32.30 6.08 -17.46
N ALA A 249 33.32 5.24 -17.33
CA ALA A 249 34.27 4.97 -18.40
C ALA A 249 34.77 3.52 -18.34
N PHE A 250 34.74 2.81 -19.45
CA PHE A 250 35.26 1.44 -19.53
C PHE A 250 35.81 1.12 -20.92
N THR A 251 36.48 -0.02 -21.04
CA THR A 251 36.99 -0.53 -22.31
C THR A 251 36.58 -1.97 -22.51
N HIS A 252 36.14 -2.29 -23.72
CA HIS A 252 35.94 -3.65 -24.20
C HIS A 252 36.96 -3.96 -25.30
N ALA A 253 37.43 -5.19 -25.43
CA ALA A 253 38.28 -5.63 -26.53
C ALA A 253 38.17 -7.12 -26.84
N THR A 254 38.19 -7.47 -28.12
CA THR A 254 38.16 -8.85 -28.61
C THR A 254 39.42 -9.22 -29.38
N ASP A 255 39.69 -10.51 -29.57
CA ASP A 255 40.59 -10.95 -30.64
C ASP A 255 40.05 -10.57 -32.04
N THR A 256 40.86 -10.77 -33.09
CA THR A 256 40.47 -10.43 -34.49
C THR A 256 39.22 -11.14 -35.01
N SER A 257 38.70 -12.16 -34.30
CA SER A 257 37.46 -12.85 -34.70
C SER A 257 36.19 -12.19 -34.13
N GLY A 258 36.32 -11.30 -33.13
CA GLY A 258 35.17 -10.77 -32.38
C GLY A 258 34.61 -11.72 -31.32
N LEU A 259 35.09 -12.96 -31.23
CA LEU A 259 34.47 -14.02 -30.42
C LEU A 259 35.15 -14.28 -29.07
N LYS A 260 36.32 -13.69 -28.82
CA LYS A 260 37.05 -13.87 -27.55
C LYS A 260 37.37 -12.54 -26.92
N GLU A 261 36.75 -12.28 -25.78
CA GLU A 261 37.01 -11.14 -24.92
C GLU A 261 38.45 -11.15 -24.38
N THR A 262 39.04 -9.96 -24.28
CA THR A 262 40.41 -9.70 -23.85
C THR A 262 40.52 -8.56 -22.83
N ASP A 263 39.39 -8.06 -22.34
CA ASP A 263 39.22 -6.86 -21.49
C ASP A 263 40.17 -6.83 -20.28
N LYS A 264 40.41 -7.99 -19.65
CA LYS A 264 41.39 -8.15 -18.55
C LYS A 264 42.85 -7.78 -18.88
N LEU A 265 43.17 -7.56 -20.16
CA LEU A 265 44.48 -7.14 -20.66
C LEU A 265 44.52 -5.62 -20.97
N LEU A 266 43.41 -4.91 -20.73
CA LEU A 266 43.24 -3.48 -20.92
C LEU A 266 43.06 -2.81 -19.54
N HIS A 267 44.00 -1.97 -19.17
CA HIS A 267 44.02 -1.30 -17.87
C HIS A 267 43.71 0.19 -18.06
N LEU A 268 42.43 0.55 -17.95
CA LEU A 268 41.97 1.94 -17.98
C LEU A 268 42.09 2.58 -16.59
N GLN A 269 42.73 3.74 -16.54
CA GLN A 269 42.96 4.50 -15.30
C GLN A 269 42.68 5.99 -15.51
N TRP A 270 42.28 6.68 -14.45
CA TRP A 270 41.87 8.09 -14.50
C TRP A 270 42.65 8.99 -13.52
N SER A 271 42.64 10.29 -13.80
CA SER A 271 43.14 11.35 -12.92
C SER A 271 42.49 12.68 -13.28
N THR A 272 42.23 13.54 -12.30
CA THR A 272 41.66 14.89 -12.48
C THR A 272 42.60 15.97 -11.93
N ALA A 273 42.22 17.25 -12.05
CA ALA A 273 42.93 18.32 -11.36
C ALA A 273 42.76 18.26 -9.82
N SER A 274 41.58 17.79 -9.36
CA SER A 274 41.26 17.56 -7.94
C SER A 274 41.92 16.30 -7.36
N SER A 275 42.03 15.23 -8.16
CA SER A 275 42.79 14.02 -7.82
C SER A 275 43.91 13.75 -8.84
N PRO A 276 45.11 14.32 -8.64
CA PRO A 276 46.23 14.24 -9.58
C PRO A 276 46.98 12.89 -9.56
N LYS A 277 46.56 11.94 -8.71
CA LYS A 277 47.07 10.57 -8.72
C LYS A 277 46.32 9.75 -9.76
N TRP A 278 46.94 8.66 -10.25
CA TRP A 278 46.29 7.73 -11.15
C TRP A 278 45.51 6.69 -10.35
N HIS A 279 44.22 6.57 -10.65
CA HIS A 279 43.29 5.62 -10.06
C HIS A 279 42.87 4.60 -11.11
N SER A 280 42.85 3.31 -10.76
CA SER A 280 42.18 2.31 -11.60
C SER A 280 40.66 2.50 -11.49
N ILE A 281 39.96 2.20 -12.57
CA ILE A 281 38.50 2.19 -12.59
C ILE A 281 37.98 0.91 -11.92
N GLY A 282 36.89 1.01 -11.16
CA GLY A 282 36.24 -0.11 -10.47
C GLY A 282 35.40 -1.00 -11.41
N ALA A 283 34.84 -2.07 -10.85
CA ALA A 283 33.91 -2.95 -11.56
C ALA A 283 32.53 -2.31 -11.80
N ASP A 284 32.25 -1.19 -11.15
CA ASP A 284 31.12 -0.27 -11.35
C ASP A 284 31.36 0.74 -12.50
N HIS A 285 32.57 0.73 -13.07
CA HIS A 285 33.04 1.64 -14.12
C HIS A 285 32.99 3.14 -13.75
N LEU A 286 32.84 3.44 -12.46
CA LEU A 286 32.51 4.77 -11.96
C LEU A 286 33.76 5.65 -11.72
N ILE A 287 33.63 6.94 -12.04
CA ILE A 287 34.56 8.02 -11.76
C ILE A 287 33.78 9.13 -11.03
N ASP A 288 33.77 9.05 -9.70
CA ASP A 288 33.28 10.13 -8.83
C ASP A 288 34.44 11.10 -8.51
N ALA A 289 34.57 12.14 -9.34
CA ALA A 289 35.67 13.10 -9.23
C ALA A 289 35.37 14.52 -9.78
N ILE A 290 34.18 14.73 -10.36
CA ILE A 290 33.76 16.01 -10.93
C ILE A 290 33.02 16.86 -9.88
N GLY A 291 32.05 16.26 -9.18
CA GLY A 291 31.16 16.98 -8.27
C GLY A 291 30.24 17.96 -9.01
N PRO A 292 29.93 19.15 -8.43
CA PRO A 292 28.96 20.08 -9.01
C PRO A 292 29.44 20.75 -10.30
N LEU A 293 28.62 20.69 -11.34
CA LEU A 293 28.90 21.25 -12.66
C LEU A 293 27.87 22.33 -13.04
N LYS A 294 28.31 23.60 -13.02
CA LYS A 294 27.46 24.76 -13.36
C LYS A 294 27.01 24.73 -14.82
N ALA A 295 25.89 25.41 -15.11
CA ALA A 295 25.42 25.64 -16.47
C ALA A 295 26.53 26.25 -17.36
N GLY A 296 26.78 25.67 -18.54
CA GLY A 296 27.82 26.09 -19.47
C GLY A 296 29.25 25.67 -19.10
N ALA A 297 29.45 25.04 -17.95
CA ALA A 297 30.77 24.58 -17.51
C ALA A 297 31.14 23.21 -18.10
N HIS A 298 32.42 22.87 -18.01
CA HIS A 298 32.95 21.56 -18.34
C HIS A 298 34.02 21.13 -17.33
N ALA A 299 34.21 19.83 -17.20
CA ALA A 299 35.30 19.21 -16.45
C ALA A 299 36.10 18.28 -17.37
N ASP A 300 37.42 18.24 -17.16
CA ASP A 300 38.35 17.40 -17.92
C ASP A 300 38.95 16.31 -17.03
N ILE A 301 38.68 15.05 -17.36
CA ILE A 301 39.29 13.87 -16.78
C ILE A 301 40.41 13.39 -17.73
N LYS A 302 41.61 13.22 -17.19
CA LYS A 302 42.70 12.53 -17.91
C LYS A 302 42.47 11.04 -17.75
N LEU A 303 42.47 10.30 -18.87
CA LEU A 303 42.47 8.86 -18.86
C LEU A 303 43.81 8.35 -19.41
N ARG A 304 44.22 7.16 -18.99
CA ARG A 304 45.28 6.39 -19.65
C ARG A 304 44.86 4.95 -19.79
N LEU A 305 45.10 4.39 -20.98
CA LEU A 305 44.84 3.00 -21.30
C LEU A 305 46.19 2.31 -21.52
N THR A 306 46.52 1.34 -20.67
CA THR A 306 47.65 0.44 -20.88
C THR A 306 47.14 -0.89 -21.42
N ILE A 307 47.71 -1.37 -22.52
CA ILE A 307 47.42 -2.71 -23.05
C ILE A 307 48.59 -3.62 -22.70
N ASP A 308 48.33 -4.79 -22.11
CA ASP A 308 49.38 -5.74 -21.76
C ASP A 308 50.13 -6.25 -23.00
N ALA A 309 51.43 -6.50 -22.87
CA ALA A 309 52.27 -7.01 -23.97
C ALA A 309 51.86 -8.40 -24.48
N SER A 310 51.05 -9.13 -23.70
CA SER A 310 50.46 -10.42 -24.03
C SER A 310 49.17 -10.32 -24.86
N ALA A 311 48.60 -9.12 -25.05
CA ALA A 311 47.35 -8.95 -25.79
C ALA A 311 47.49 -9.43 -27.25
N PRO A 312 46.52 -10.21 -27.75
CA PRO A 312 46.48 -10.58 -29.16
C PRO A 312 46.19 -9.35 -30.02
N ALA A 313 46.35 -9.50 -31.34
CA ALA A 313 45.77 -8.52 -32.25
C ALA A 313 44.25 -8.66 -32.21
N GLY A 314 43.53 -7.55 -32.41
CA GLY A 314 42.09 -7.54 -32.22
C GLY A 314 41.46 -6.16 -32.35
N ASN A 315 40.24 -6.04 -31.85
CA ASN A 315 39.46 -4.80 -31.85
C ASN A 315 39.25 -4.37 -30.41
N GLY A 316 39.23 -3.07 -30.15
CA GLY A 316 38.90 -2.50 -28.85
C GLY A 316 38.02 -1.28 -29.00
N ALA A 317 37.26 -0.97 -27.96
CA ALA A 317 36.41 0.20 -27.88
C ALA A 317 36.46 0.79 -26.47
N ALA A 318 36.53 2.12 -26.37
CA ALA A 318 36.36 2.85 -25.13
C ALA A 318 34.96 3.46 -25.08
N PHE A 319 34.27 3.29 -23.95
CA PHE A 319 32.91 3.76 -23.71
C PHE A 319 32.93 4.83 -22.62
N VAL A 320 32.19 5.93 -22.81
CA VAL A 320 32.05 7.00 -21.82
C VAL A 320 30.63 7.56 -21.74
N SER A 321 30.11 7.70 -20.53
CA SER A 321 28.85 8.38 -20.22
C SER A 321 28.98 9.20 -18.93
N ALA A 322 28.01 10.06 -18.66
CA ALA A 322 27.94 10.87 -17.46
C ALA A 322 26.48 11.07 -17.06
N ASP A 323 26.25 11.04 -15.76
CA ASP A 323 24.95 11.13 -15.12
C ASP A 323 25.01 12.19 -14.03
N TYR A 324 23.87 12.76 -13.67
CA TYR A 324 23.78 13.73 -12.58
C TYR A 324 22.62 13.45 -11.64
N THR A 325 22.80 13.84 -10.38
CA THR A 325 21.74 13.96 -9.38
C THR A 325 21.79 15.35 -8.74
N ASN A 326 20.62 15.89 -8.42
CA ASN A 326 20.45 17.18 -7.75
C ASN A 326 19.80 17.01 -6.37
N GLU A 327 20.00 17.98 -5.48
CA GLU A 327 19.46 17.94 -4.10
C GLU A 327 17.92 17.90 -4.06
N ASN A 328 17.24 18.34 -5.12
CA ASN A 328 15.79 18.30 -5.26
C ASN A 328 15.24 16.97 -5.81
N GLY A 329 16.08 15.94 -5.94
CA GLY A 329 15.72 14.62 -6.49
C GLY A 329 15.77 14.53 -8.02
N SER A 330 15.86 15.64 -8.75
CA SER A 330 15.98 15.57 -10.22
C SER A 330 17.32 14.95 -10.64
N CYS A 331 17.26 13.99 -11.57
CA CYS A 331 18.43 13.31 -12.12
C CYS A 331 18.30 13.12 -13.64
N GLY A 332 19.43 12.82 -14.29
CA GLY A 332 19.47 12.59 -15.73
C GLY A 332 20.84 12.14 -16.22
N GLY A 333 20.87 11.53 -17.40
CA GLY A 333 22.09 11.05 -18.07
C GLY A 333 22.32 11.74 -19.41
N ASN A 334 23.54 11.69 -19.93
CA ASN A 334 23.75 12.04 -21.34
C ASN A 334 23.05 10.98 -22.24
N PRO A 335 22.39 11.37 -23.35
CA PRO A 335 21.41 10.51 -24.03
C PRO A 335 21.97 9.22 -24.66
N ASP A 336 23.25 9.22 -25.03
CA ASP A 336 23.92 8.10 -25.70
C ASP A 336 25.26 7.78 -25.02
N ILE A 337 25.56 6.50 -24.77
CA ILE A 337 26.92 6.10 -24.37
C ILE A 337 27.86 6.30 -25.57
N ALA A 338 28.84 7.18 -25.44
CA ALA A 338 29.76 7.48 -26.53
C ALA A 338 30.83 6.39 -26.64
N MET A 339 30.88 5.72 -27.79
CA MET A 339 31.79 4.63 -28.13
C MET A 339 32.92 5.10 -29.05
N TYR A 340 34.14 4.67 -28.79
CA TYR A 340 35.35 5.06 -29.52
C TYR A 340 36.22 3.83 -29.85
N ASP A 341 36.19 3.39 -31.10
CA ASP A 341 36.93 2.23 -31.59
C ASP A 341 38.45 2.47 -31.75
N PHE A 342 39.23 1.41 -31.54
CA PHE A 342 40.65 1.33 -31.84
C PHE A 342 41.07 -0.13 -32.13
N GLY A 343 42.00 -0.34 -33.06
CA GLY A 343 42.60 -1.67 -33.28
C GLY A 343 43.66 -2.01 -32.22
N VAL A 344 43.65 -3.21 -31.67
CA VAL A 344 44.78 -3.72 -30.86
C VAL A 344 45.81 -4.33 -31.82
N ALA A 345 46.99 -3.72 -31.89
CA ALA A 345 48.11 -4.24 -32.67
C ALA A 345 49.02 -5.13 -31.79
N LYS A 346 49.51 -6.25 -32.33
CA LYS A 346 50.50 -7.08 -31.62
C LYS A 346 51.79 -6.29 -31.39
N ALA A 347 52.38 -6.50 -30.20
CA ALA A 347 53.76 -6.09 -29.93
C ALA A 347 54.68 -6.64 -31.02
N ALA A 348 55.55 -5.79 -31.57
CA ALA A 348 56.57 -6.24 -32.50
C ALA A 348 57.49 -7.22 -31.76
N LYS A 349 57.61 -8.46 -32.25
CA LYS A 349 58.62 -9.40 -31.71
C LYS A 349 59.99 -8.73 -31.83
N PRO A 350 60.81 -8.72 -30.76
CA PRO A 350 62.21 -8.34 -30.90
C PRO A 350 62.83 -9.20 -32.01
N LYS A 351 63.35 -8.55 -33.06
CA LYS A 351 64.13 -9.24 -34.08
C LYS A 351 65.30 -9.89 -33.34
N PRO A 352 65.51 -11.22 -33.39
CA PRO A 352 66.72 -11.81 -32.82
C PRO A 352 67.92 -11.13 -33.46
N GLY A 353 68.75 -10.49 -32.66
CA GLY A 353 69.98 -9.88 -33.15
C GLY A 353 70.81 -10.97 -33.81
N LYS A 354 71.21 -10.76 -35.06
CA LYS A 354 72.32 -11.51 -35.65
C LYS A 354 73.53 -11.25 -34.75
N THR A 355 73.95 -12.26 -34.00
CA THR A 355 75.21 -12.25 -33.25
C THR A 355 76.34 -12.09 -34.26
N GLY A 356 76.88 -10.88 -34.33
CA GLY A 356 78.06 -10.55 -35.10
C GLY A 356 79.29 -10.64 -34.21
N ASP A 357 79.87 -11.83 -34.14
CA ASP A 357 81.27 -12.09 -33.83
C ASP A 357 81.79 -12.89 -35.04
N THR A 358 82.90 -12.57 -35.72
CA THR A 358 84.12 -11.88 -35.29
C THR A 358 84.79 -11.15 -36.47
N GLU A 359 85.54 -10.07 -36.19
CA GLU A 359 86.62 -9.58 -37.06
C GLU A 359 87.94 -10.30 -36.66
N PRO A 360 88.77 -10.81 -37.59
CA PRO A 360 89.86 -10.01 -38.19
C PRO A 360 90.17 -10.29 -39.67
N GLY A 361 90.20 -9.25 -40.51
CA GLY A 361 90.54 -9.36 -41.94
C GLY A 361 91.01 -8.03 -42.55
N LYS A 362 92.33 -7.77 -42.47
CA LYS A 362 92.99 -6.57 -43.01
C LYS A 362 92.88 -6.41 -44.54
N THR A 363 92.99 -5.15 -44.98
CA THR A 363 93.46 -4.65 -46.30
C THR A 363 92.62 -4.94 -47.56
N GLY A 364 92.35 -3.87 -48.35
CA GLY A 364 91.82 -3.98 -49.72
C GLY A 364 91.25 -2.67 -50.27
N THR A 365 92.07 -1.86 -50.92
CA THR A 365 91.67 -0.59 -51.57
C THR A 365 91.12 -0.83 -53.01
N THR A 366 90.36 0.15 -53.54
CA THR A 366 90.18 0.50 -54.98
C THR A 366 89.14 -0.21 -55.86
N GLY A 367 88.51 0.56 -56.77
CA GLY A 367 87.76 0.13 -57.97
C GLY A 367 86.23 -0.03 -57.77
N THR A 368 85.29 0.78 -58.28
CA THR A 368 85.07 1.54 -59.56
C THR A 368 84.42 0.72 -60.69
N THR A 369 83.40 1.33 -61.35
CA THR A 369 82.60 0.84 -62.53
C THR A 369 81.79 -0.44 -62.30
N GLY A 370 80.56 -0.65 -62.79
CA GLY A 370 79.71 -0.14 -63.89
C GLY A 370 78.83 -1.36 -64.33
N THR A 371 77.72 -1.34 -65.07
CA THR A 371 77.00 -0.33 -65.86
C THR A 371 75.59 -0.87 -66.23
N GLY A 372 74.58 0.01 -66.40
CA GLY A 372 73.50 -0.13 -67.42
C GLY A 372 72.13 -0.71 -66.98
N THR A 373 70.97 -0.05 -67.16
CA THR A 373 70.25 0.37 -68.42
C THR A 373 69.39 -0.78 -68.98
N THR A 374 68.06 -0.74 -69.18
CA THR A 374 66.93 0.25 -69.04
C THR A 374 65.58 -0.52 -69.01
N GLY A 375 64.36 0.03 -68.82
CA GLY A 375 63.83 1.39 -68.61
C GLY A 375 62.29 1.44 -68.71
N THR A 376 61.67 2.65 -68.57
CA THR A 376 60.27 3.06 -68.94
C THR A 376 59.06 2.24 -68.41
N GLY A 377 57.96 2.76 -67.85
CA GLY A 377 57.39 4.13 -67.74
C GLY A 377 55.97 4.20 -68.37
N THR A 378 54.96 4.96 -67.93
CA THR A 378 54.77 5.91 -66.80
C THR A 378 53.27 6.34 -66.72
N SER A 379 52.62 6.47 -65.54
CA SER A 379 51.73 7.60 -65.11
C SER A 379 50.75 7.26 -63.94
N GLY A 380 50.29 8.29 -63.21
CA GLY A 380 49.40 8.26 -62.03
C GLY A 380 47.92 7.95 -62.30
N GLY A 381 46.94 8.31 -61.46
CA GLY A 381 46.92 9.03 -60.17
C GLY A 381 45.46 9.33 -59.75
N SER A 382 45.24 9.68 -58.48
CA SER A 382 43.99 10.26 -57.90
C SER A 382 42.72 9.39 -57.75
N ASN A 383 42.23 9.37 -56.49
CA ASN A 383 40.87 9.22 -55.93
C ASN A 383 39.64 8.92 -56.83
N PRO A 384 38.60 8.26 -56.28
CA PRO A 384 37.35 9.01 -56.08
C PRO A 384 36.52 8.68 -54.82
N SER A 385 35.53 9.55 -54.57
CA SER A 385 34.45 9.44 -53.59
C SER A 385 33.09 9.26 -54.29
N ALA A 386 32.06 8.89 -53.51
CA ALA A 386 30.62 9.26 -53.64
C ALA A 386 29.58 8.21 -54.11
N GLN A 387 28.32 8.54 -53.75
CA GLN A 387 27.00 7.96 -54.11
C GLN A 387 26.56 6.66 -53.39
N GLY A 388 25.28 6.48 -53.03
CA GLY A 388 24.18 7.47 -53.05
C GLY A 388 22.76 6.93 -52.73
N THR A 389 21.97 7.78 -52.08
CA THR A 389 20.53 8.10 -52.32
C THR A 389 19.41 7.07 -52.11
N ALA A 390 18.30 7.57 -51.52
CA ALA A 390 17.04 6.86 -51.27
C ALA A 390 15.96 7.15 -52.34
N SER A 391 14.84 6.41 -52.31
CA SER A 391 13.54 6.84 -52.84
C SER A 391 12.35 6.06 -52.26
N SER A 392 11.19 6.71 -52.21
CA SER A 392 9.92 6.30 -51.60
C SER A 392 8.85 5.92 -52.64
N ASN A 393 7.76 5.27 -52.21
CA ASN A 393 6.40 5.63 -52.68
C ASN A 393 5.26 5.06 -51.79
N PRO A 394 4.05 5.67 -51.78
CA PRO A 394 2.97 5.36 -50.84
C PRO A 394 1.75 4.62 -51.47
N VAL A 395 0.80 4.18 -50.64
CA VAL A 395 -0.54 3.73 -51.06
C VAL A 395 -1.61 4.22 -50.07
N THR A 396 -2.73 4.77 -50.57
CA THR A 396 -3.89 5.21 -49.78
C THR A 396 -5.22 4.92 -50.46
N THR A 397 -6.09 4.14 -49.79
CA THR A 397 -7.57 4.06 -49.94
C THR A 397 -8.05 3.11 -48.82
N GLY A 398 -9.17 3.26 -48.12
CA GLY A 398 -10.32 4.17 -48.27
C GLY A 398 -11.62 3.37 -48.22
N GLY A 399 -12.31 3.33 -47.08
CA GLY A 399 -13.56 2.57 -46.92
C GLY A 399 -14.26 2.78 -45.58
N THR A 400 -15.56 3.09 -45.62
CA THR A 400 -16.40 3.44 -44.45
C THR A 400 -17.70 2.65 -44.41
N LEU A 401 -18.13 2.34 -43.19
CA LEU A 401 -19.52 2.08 -42.76
C LEU A 401 -20.26 0.85 -43.33
N ALA A 402 -20.64 -0.04 -42.42
CA ALA A 402 -21.89 -0.80 -42.49
C ALA A 402 -22.60 -0.71 -41.12
N SER A 403 -23.88 -0.36 -41.14
CA SER A 403 -24.71 -0.15 -39.94
C SER A 403 -25.94 -1.06 -39.97
N THR A 404 -26.03 -1.96 -39.01
CA THR A 404 -27.24 -2.69 -38.57
C THR A 404 -27.08 -2.85 -37.05
N GLY A 405 -27.93 -2.31 -36.18
CA GLY A 405 -29.35 -2.67 -36.02
C GLY A 405 -29.44 -4.04 -35.31
N SER A 406 -30.12 -4.24 -34.17
CA SER A 406 -31.14 -3.42 -33.50
C SER A 406 -31.39 -3.88 -32.06
N SER A 407 -31.99 -3.00 -31.23
CA SER A 407 -32.90 -3.28 -30.09
C SER A 407 -32.61 -4.39 -29.06
N GLY A 408 -32.49 -4.00 -27.79
CA GLY A 408 -32.40 -4.94 -26.65
C GLY A 408 -32.67 -4.28 -25.29
N THR A 409 -33.87 -3.75 -25.07
CA THR A 409 -34.30 -3.23 -23.75
C THR A 409 -34.54 -4.37 -22.76
N SER A 410 -33.74 -4.46 -21.68
CA SER A 410 -34.06 -5.30 -20.51
C SER A 410 -33.49 -4.72 -19.20
N GLN A 411 -34.36 -3.99 -18.51
CA GLN A 411 -34.57 -4.00 -17.04
C GLN A 411 -33.33 -4.06 -16.12
N LEU A 412 -32.94 -2.89 -15.60
CA LEU A 412 -32.20 -2.77 -14.35
C LEU A 412 -33.06 -3.26 -13.17
N GLY A 413 -32.89 -4.53 -12.78
CA GLY A 413 -33.46 -5.09 -11.56
C GLY A 413 -32.69 -4.61 -10.32
N LEU A 414 -33.03 -3.43 -9.80
CA LEU A 414 -32.47 -2.92 -8.55
C LEU A 414 -32.99 -3.73 -7.35
N LEU A 415 -32.16 -4.64 -6.84
CA LEU A 415 -32.35 -5.40 -5.59
C LEU A 415 -31.00 -5.44 -4.85
N GLY A 416 -30.86 -5.07 -3.58
CA GLY A 416 -31.82 -4.40 -2.69
C GLY A 416 -31.07 -3.81 -1.48
N ALA A 417 -31.61 -2.75 -0.88
CA ALA A 417 -30.97 -2.10 0.28
C ALA A 417 -31.27 -2.86 1.58
N ALA A 418 -30.23 -3.12 2.38
CA ALA A 418 -30.39 -3.67 3.73
C ALA A 418 -30.81 -2.55 4.70
N ALA A 419 -32.11 -2.48 5.00
CA ALA A 419 -32.63 -1.57 6.02
C ALA A 419 -32.42 -2.17 7.43
N VAL A 420 -31.66 -1.47 8.28
CA VAL A 420 -31.61 -1.78 9.72
C VAL A 420 -32.66 -0.94 10.43
N ALA A 421 -33.83 -1.52 10.65
CA ALA A 421 -34.86 -0.95 11.51
C ALA A 421 -34.57 -1.31 12.97
N LEU A 422 -34.21 -0.31 13.79
CA LEU A 422 -34.35 -0.38 15.25
C LEU A 422 -35.41 0.66 15.66
N GLY A 423 -36.58 0.16 16.04
CA GLY A 423 -37.73 0.99 16.37
C GLY A 423 -37.58 1.69 17.73
N ALA A 424 -37.94 2.97 17.78
CA ALA A 424 -38.15 3.67 19.04
C ALA A 424 -39.38 3.11 19.78
N ALA A 425 -39.30 3.04 21.11
CA ALA A 425 -40.33 2.42 21.94
C ALA A 425 -41.68 3.18 21.94
N ALA A 426 -42.73 2.40 22.17
CA ALA A 426 -44.14 2.75 22.18
C ALA A 426 -44.53 4.10 22.81
N MET A 427 -45.15 4.96 22.00
CA MET A 427 -46.11 5.96 22.47
C MET A 427 -47.50 5.33 22.61
N PHE A 428 -47.77 4.62 23.71
CA PHE A 428 -49.16 4.31 24.11
C PHE A 428 -49.31 4.00 25.61
N VAL A 429 -49.52 5.04 26.42
CA VAL A 429 -50.04 4.91 27.78
C VAL A 429 -51.41 5.58 27.87
N VAL A 430 -52.44 4.74 28.06
CA VAL A 430 -53.73 4.99 28.75
C VAL A 430 -54.47 6.30 28.43
N ARG A 431 -55.60 6.19 27.70
CA ARG A 431 -56.83 6.94 28.09
C ARG A 431 -58.17 6.38 27.57
N ARG A 432 -58.76 5.38 28.25
CA ARG A 432 -60.24 5.40 28.45
C ARG A 432 -60.75 4.63 29.69
N ARG A 433 -60.90 5.40 30.78
CA ARG A 433 -61.91 5.30 31.87
C ARG A 433 -62.08 3.98 32.64
N ARG A 434 -61.84 4.06 33.96
CA ARG A 434 -62.82 3.65 34.98
C ARG A 434 -63.23 4.84 35.86
N THR A 435 -64.53 4.99 36.03
CA THR A 435 -65.35 5.68 37.07
C THR A 435 -66.75 5.70 36.44
N SER A 436 -67.82 5.30 37.10
CA SER A 436 -68.10 5.38 38.55
C SER A 436 -68.72 4.10 39.10
N SER A 437 -68.60 3.88 40.41
CA SER A 437 -69.62 3.16 41.18
C SER A 437 -70.71 4.14 41.60
N GLN A 438 -71.96 3.77 41.46
CA GLN A 438 -73.07 4.20 42.33
C GLN A 438 -74.08 3.05 42.41
N VAL A 439 -74.89 3.13 43.48
CA VAL A 439 -76.05 2.30 43.84
C VAL A 439 -76.79 1.66 42.66
#